data_AF-A0A6G3RZ00-F1
#
_entry.id   AF-A0A6G3RZ00-F1
#
_cell.length_a   1.000
_cell.length_b   1.000
_cell.length_c   1.000
_cell.angle_alpha   90.00
_cell.angle_beta   90.00
_cell.angle_gamma   90.00
#
_symmetry.space_group_name_H-M   'P 1'
#
loop_
_entity.id
_entity.type
_entity.pdbx_description
1 polymer ?
#
loop_
_entity_poly.entity_id
_entity_poly.type
_entity_poly.pdbx_seq_one_letter_code
_entity_poly.pdbx_strand_id
1 'polypeptide(L)'
;MSATALDATGILDALDKLPEVTTIDQSVEQNSQLREWAQVLLPKARAVLKDLPEEEGGQRSAVTRIIGWALTVLDSTRPLATLSGATWQVGNLAMACRLLANVVASVAEGRVRCAWCKRYGDDARLIRVIEAASGPGASLFGCAPCRERFSLAPLTDRPGLAPPDSRDV
;
A
#
# COMPACT_ATOMS: atom_id res chain seq x y z
N MET A 1 0.39 -4.37 22.06
CA MET A 1 -0.23 -5.59 21.48
C MET A 1 0.83 -6.27 20.62
N SER A 2 1.14 -7.54 20.83
CA SER A 2 2.20 -8.23 20.07
C SER A 2 1.85 -8.33 18.58
N ALA A 3 2.76 -7.88 17.71
CA ALA A 3 2.59 -7.90 16.24
C ALA A 3 2.31 -9.29 15.65
N THR A 4 2.69 -10.36 16.36
CA THR A 4 2.51 -11.75 15.95
C THR A 4 1.05 -12.22 15.94
N ALA A 5 0.13 -11.50 16.58
CA ALA A 5 -1.27 -11.91 16.69
C ALA A 5 -2.20 -11.34 15.59
N LEU A 6 -1.76 -10.32 14.84
CA LEU A 6 -2.59 -9.68 13.81
C LEU A 6 -2.32 -10.28 12.42
N ASP A 7 -3.38 -10.63 11.72
CA ASP A 7 -3.33 -10.88 10.28
C ASP A 7 -3.23 -9.55 9.49
N ALA A 8 -3.12 -9.64 8.16
CA ALA A 8 -2.95 -8.46 7.32
C ALA A 8 -4.13 -7.47 7.43
N THR A 9 -5.35 -7.99 7.58
CA THR A 9 -6.56 -7.18 7.71
C THR A 9 -6.60 -6.48 9.07
N GLY A 10 -6.26 -7.16 10.16
CA GLY A 10 -6.14 -6.58 11.49
C GLY A 10 -5.09 -5.47 11.56
N ILE A 11 -3.96 -5.62 10.86
CA ILE A 11 -2.95 -4.54 10.73
C ILE A 11 -3.53 -3.32 10.01
N LEU A 12 -4.34 -3.51 8.96
CA LEU A 12 -4.93 -2.39 8.22
C LEU A 12 -5.98 -1.64 9.01
N ASP A 13 -6.81 -2.34 9.77
CA ASP A 13 -7.76 -1.73 10.69
C ASP A 13 -7.05 -0.94 11.79
N ALA A 14 -5.91 -1.44 12.27
CA ALA A 14 -5.08 -0.73 13.24
C ALA A 14 -4.42 0.53 12.63
N LEU A 15 -3.91 0.44 11.39
CA LEU A 15 -3.33 1.57 10.65
C LEU A 15 -4.34 2.70 10.38
N ASP A 16 -5.62 2.37 10.18
CA ASP A 16 -6.68 3.38 10.01
C ASP A 16 -7.00 4.14 11.30
N LYS A 17 -6.66 3.56 12.46
CA LYS A 17 -6.85 4.15 13.78
C LYS A 17 -5.57 4.76 14.35
N LEU A 18 -4.48 4.75 13.59
CA LEU A 18 -3.20 5.27 14.05
C LEU A 18 -3.32 6.79 14.30
N PRO A 19 -3.06 7.28 15.52
CA PRO A 19 -3.21 8.70 15.81
C PRO A 19 -2.11 9.52 15.14
N GLU A 20 -2.43 10.77 14.80
CA GLU A 20 -1.46 11.73 14.26
C GLU A 20 -0.32 11.95 15.26
N VAL A 21 0.91 11.99 14.75
CA VAL A 21 2.11 12.24 15.56
C VAL A 21 2.15 13.70 15.98
N THR A 22 1.96 13.96 17.28
CA THR A 22 2.01 15.30 17.85
C THR A 22 3.21 15.51 18.78
N THR A 23 3.89 14.43 19.17
CA THR A 23 5.07 14.47 20.05
C THR A 23 6.15 13.50 19.58
N ILE A 24 7.40 13.73 20.02
CA ILE A 24 8.52 12.84 19.71
C ILE A 24 8.35 11.48 20.38
N ASP A 25 7.95 11.42 21.65
CA ASP A 25 7.78 10.15 22.37
C ASP A 25 6.71 9.26 21.72
N GLN A 26 5.58 9.85 21.31
CA GLN A 26 4.56 9.15 20.53
C GLN A 26 5.15 8.59 19.23
N SER A 27 6.00 9.37 18.55
CA SER A 27 6.62 8.92 17.31
C SER A 27 7.55 7.74 17.51
N VAL A 28 8.28 7.66 18.63
CA VAL A 28 9.19 6.56 18.94
C VAL A 28 8.39 5.27 19.13
N GLU A 29 7.31 5.33 19.91
CA GLU A 29 6.43 4.17 20.14
C GLU A 29 5.79 3.68 18.82
N GLN A 30 5.19 4.61 18.05
CA GLN A 30 4.59 4.27 16.76
C GLN A 30 5.64 3.74 15.77
N ASN A 31 6.86 4.28 15.76
CA ASN A 31 7.94 3.79 14.91
C ASN A 31 8.29 2.34 15.24
N SER A 32 8.44 2.01 16.52
CA SER A 32 8.73 0.65 16.98
C SER A 32 7.63 -0.32 16.55
N GLN A 33 6.37 0.01 16.85
CA GLN A 33 5.22 -0.81 16.48
C GLN A 33 5.12 -1.05 14.98
N LEU A 34 5.29 -0.02 14.15
CA LEU A 34 5.23 -0.13 12.70
C LEU A 34 6.38 -0.97 12.14
N ARG A 35 7.59 -0.89 12.72
CA ARG A 35 8.71 -1.75 12.33
C ARG A 35 8.42 -3.21 12.61
N GLU A 36 7.84 -3.53 13.77
CA GLU A 36 7.41 -4.90 14.08
C GLU A 36 6.37 -5.42 13.07
N TRP A 37 5.37 -4.61 12.74
CA TRP A 37 4.37 -4.99 11.74
C TRP A 37 5.00 -5.24 10.36
N ALA A 38 5.91 -4.37 9.93
CA ALA A 38 6.61 -4.54 8.67
C ALA A 38 7.46 -5.83 8.64
N GLN A 39 8.12 -6.18 9.75
CA GLN A 39 8.87 -7.43 9.89
C GLN A 39 7.97 -8.67 9.80
N VAL A 40 6.73 -8.61 10.28
CA VAL A 40 5.73 -9.69 10.13
C VAL A 40 5.21 -9.77 8.68
N LEU A 41 4.98 -8.63 8.03
CA LEU A 41 4.38 -8.56 6.70
C LEU A 41 5.36 -8.89 5.57
N LEU A 42 6.63 -8.50 5.70
CA LEU A 42 7.63 -8.66 4.64
C LEU A 42 7.82 -10.13 4.19
N PRO A 43 8.00 -11.12 5.09
CA PRO A 43 8.11 -12.52 4.67
C PRO A 43 6.87 -13.01 3.94
N LYS A 44 5.67 -12.59 4.38
CA LYS A 44 4.39 -12.95 3.74
C LYS A 44 4.26 -12.34 2.35
N ALA A 45 4.61 -11.06 2.19
CA ALA A 45 4.61 -10.39 0.90
C ALA A 45 5.63 -11.02 -0.07
N ARG A 46 6.80 -11.46 0.43
CA ARG A 46 7.78 -12.20 -0.37
C ARG A 46 7.29 -13.59 -0.78
N ALA A 47 6.53 -14.28 0.08
CA ALA A 47 5.89 -15.55 -0.29
C ALA A 47 4.88 -15.32 -1.42
N VAL A 48 4.00 -14.34 -1.26
CA VAL A 48 3.07 -13.89 -2.32
C VAL A 48 3.80 -13.59 -3.63
N LEU A 49 4.90 -12.85 -3.59
CA LEU A 49 5.69 -12.54 -4.79
C LEU A 49 6.15 -13.81 -5.51
N LYS A 50 6.55 -14.86 -4.79
CA LYS A 50 7.01 -16.12 -5.41
C LYS A 50 5.89 -16.82 -6.17
N ASP A 51 4.66 -16.70 -5.72
CA ASP A 51 3.50 -17.38 -6.29
C ASP A 51 2.87 -16.61 -7.48
N LEU A 52 3.27 -15.34 -7.68
CA LEU A 52 2.78 -14.53 -8.80
C LEU A 52 3.45 -14.91 -10.13
N PRO A 53 2.67 -14.98 -11.23
CA PRO A 53 3.20 -15.31 -12.55
C PRO A 53 4.23 -14.27 -13.02
N GLU A 54 5.21 -14.73 -13.79
CA GLU A 54 6.25 -13.89 -14.38
C GLU A 54 5.74 -13.22 -15.66
N GLU A 55 4.92 -12.17 -15.50
CA GLU A 55 4.44 -11.34 -16.60
C GLU A 55 5.08 -9.94 -16.55
N GLU A 56 5.54 -9.44 -17.70
CA GLU A 56 6.09 -8.08 -17.83
C GLU A 56 5.02 -7.02 -17.50
N GLY A 57 5.40 -6.01 -16.70
CA GLY A 57 4.50 -4.90 -16.35
C GLY A 57 3.34 -5.25 -15.41
N GLY A 58 3.23 -6.50 -14.95
CA GLY A 58 2.10 -7.01 -14.16
C GLY A 58 2.22 -6.88 -12.64
N GLN A 59 1.34 -7.62 -11.93
CA GLN A 59 1.24 -7.63 -10.46
C GLN A 59 2.59 -7.92 -9.76
N ARG A 60 3.39 -8.83 -10.32
CA ARG A 60 4.73 -9.19 -9.82
C ARG A 60 5.65 -7.98 -9.74
N SER A 61 5.71 -7.16 -10.78
CA SER A 61 6.53 -5.94 -10.81
C SER A 61 6.08 -4.91 -9.76
N ALA A 62 4.76 -4.76 -9.58
CA ALA A 62 4.22 -3.89 -8.54
C ALA A 62 4.59 -4.39 -7.12
N VAL A 63 4.43 -5.68 -6.84
CA VAL A 63 4.79 -6.27 -5.55
C VAL A 63 6.29 -6.16 -5.28
N THR A 64 7.14 -6.41 -6.28
CA THR A 64 8.59 -6.23 -6.18
C THR A 64 8.96 -4.79 -5.79
N ARG A 65 8.35 -3.79 -6.44
CA ARG A 65 8.59 -2.37 -6.11
C ARG A 65 8.13 -2.01 -4.70
N ILE A 66 6.98 -2.52 -4.27
CA ILE A 66 6.48 -2.31 -2.90
C ILE A 66 7.44 -2.89 -1.87
N ILE A 67 7.90 -4.13 -2.07
CA ILE A 67 8.85 -4.78 -1.15
C ILE A 67 10.17 -4.02 -1.12
N GLY A 68 10.71 -3.66 -2.29
CA GLY A 68 11.96 -2.90 -2.39
C GLY A 68 11.88 -1.57 -1.66
N TRP A 69 10.82 -0.79 -1.89
CA TRP A 69 10.62 0.48 -1.22
C TRP A 69 10.42 0.32 0.29
N ALA A 70 9.64 -0.67 0.75
CA ALA A 70 9.43 -0.93 2.17
C ALA A 70 10.76 -1.24 2.89
N LEU A 71 11.65 -2.00 2.26
CA LEU A 71 13.00 -2.24 2.78
C LEU A 71 13.81 -0.95 2.89
N THR A 72 13.78 -0.09 1.86
CA THR A 72 14.43 1.23 1.91
C THR A 72 13.91 2.09 3.06
N VAL A 73 12.60 2.09 3.31
CA VAL A 73 12.02 2.82 4.45
C VAL A 73 12.49 2.25 5.80
N LEU A 74 12.55 0.92 5.92
CA LEU A 74 13.03 0.26 7.14
C LEU A 74 14.51 0.53 7.40
N ASP A 75 15.34 0.51 6.36
CA ASP A 75 16.77 0.78 6.48
C ASP A 75 17.06 2.27 6.70
N SER A 76 16.10 3.15 6.40
CA SER A 76 16.27 4.58 6.65
C SER A 76 16.38 4.89 8.16
N THR A 77 17.44 5.58 8.52
CA THR A 77 17.71 6.10 9.87
C THR A 77 17.57 7.61 9.85
N ARG A 78 16.34 8.10 9.73
CA ARG A 78 16.09 9.54 9.94
C ARG A 78 16.09 9.88 11.43
N PRO A 79 16.69 11.00 11.85
CA PRO A 79 16.66 11.42 13.24
C PRO A 79 15.21 11.67 13.69
N LEU A 80 14.79 10.99 14.76
CA LEU A 80 13.54 11.30 15.48
C LEU A 80 13.71 12.53 16.41
N ALA A 81 14.82 13.26 16.27
CA ALA A 81 15.16 14.43 17.09
C ALA A 81 14.32 15.68 16.77
N THR A 82 13.55 15.66 15.68
CA THR A 82 12.62 16.73 15.31
C THR A 82 11.24 16.15 15.05
N LEU A 83 10.18 16.90 15.38
CA LEU A 83 8.82 16.46 15.12
C LEU A 83 8.57 16.23 13.62
N SER A 84 9.14 17.06 12.75
CA SER A 84 9.02 16.88 11.29
C SER A 84 9.69 15.60 10.80
N GLY A 85 10.91 15.30 11.28
CA GLY A 85 11.61 14.05 10.97
C GLY A 85 10.86 12.83 11.49
N ALA A 86 10.33 12.92 12.72
CA ALA A 86 9.50 11.91 13.35
C ALA A 86 8.21 11.62 12.58
N THR A 87 7.42 12.65 12.25
CA THR A 87 6.19 12.52 11.46
C THR A 87 6.46 11.95 10.08
N TRP A 88 7.55 12.37 9.44
CA TRP A 88 7.97 11.81 8.14
C TRP A 88 8.26 10.31 8.26
N GLN A 89 9.05 9.90 9.25
CA GLN A 89 9.45 8.51 9.41
C GLN A 89 8.25 7.61 9.72
N VAL A 90 7.41 8.01 10.67
CA VAL A 90 6.19 7.28 11.03
C VAL A 90 5.24 7.19 9.83
N GLY A 91 5.03 8.29 9.11
CA GLY A 91 4.16 8.31 7.92
C GLY A 91 4.62 7.34 6.83
N ASN A 92 5.92 7.29 6.54
CA ASN A 92 6.47 6.35 5.56
C ASN A 92 6.38 4.90 6.02
N LEU A 93 6.67 4.61 7.29
CA LEU A 93 6.52 3.26 7.84
C LEU A 93 5.06 2.79 7.84
N ALA A 94 4.12 3.67 8.20
CA ALA A 94 2.69 3.37 8.15
C ALA A 94 2.23 3.07 6.72
N MET A 95 2.73 3.83 5.74
CA MET A 95 2.48 3.57 4.33
C MET A 95 3.08 2.24 3.87
N ALA A 96 4.32 1.92 4.27
CA ALA A 96 4.96 0.63 3.97
C ALA A 96 4.15 -0.55 4.53
N CYS A 97 3.74 -0.48 5.79
CA CYS A 97 2.87 -1.48 6.40
C CYS A 97 1.55 -1.62 5.64
N ARG A 98 0.91 -0.49 5.28
CA ARG A 98 -0.35 -0.50 4.53
C ARG A 98 -0.19 -1.18 3.17
N LEU A 99 0.86 -0.88 2.42
CA LEU A 99 1.08 -1.47 1.11
C LEU A 99 1.39 -2.97 1.22
N LEU A 100 2.27 -3.37 2.13
CA LEU A 100 2.60 -4.78 2.36
C LEU A 100 1.36 -5.58 2.81
N ALA A 101 0.56 -5.03 3.74
CA ALA A 101 -0.66 -5.69 4.19
C ALA A 101 -1.69 -5.84 3.07
N ASN A 102 -1.83 -4.84 2.19
CA ASN A 102 -2.68 -4.98 1.01
C ASN A 102 -2.18 -6.05 0.05
N VAL A 103 -0.87 -6.16 -0.19
CA VAL A 103 -0.29 -7.25 -1.00
C VAL A 103 -0.64 -8.61 -0.40
N VAL A 104 -0.43 -8.77 0.90
CA VAL A 104 -0.71 -10.04 1.59
C VAL A 104 -2.19 -10.39 1.53
N ALA A 105 -3.08 -9.44 1.84
CA ALA A 105 -4.53 -9.68 1.81
C ALA A 105 -5.05 -9.94 0.38
N SER A 106 -4.56 -9.20 -0.62
CA SER A 106 -5.06 -9.30 -1.99
C SER A 106 -4.75 -10.61 -2.67
N VAL A 107 -3.58 -11.21 -2.38
CA VAL A 107 -3.22 -12.50 -2.98
C VAL A 107 -3.66 -13.69 -2.13
N ALA A 108 -3.60 -13.59 -0.80
CA ALA A 108 -4.04 -14.69 0.08
C ALA A 108 -5.57 -14.85 0.10
N GLU A 109 -6.32 -13.77 -0.03
CA GLU A 109 -7.78 -13.78 0.14
C GLU A 109 -8.53 -13.49 -1.16
N GLY A 110 -7.83 -13.20 -2.28
CA GLY A 110 -8.45 -12.78 -3.53
C GLY A 110 -9.26 -11.49 -3.40
N ARG A 111 -8.98 -10.67 -2.37
CA ARG A 111 -9.78 -9.52 -1.97
C ARG A 111 -8.98 -8.25 -1.97
N VAL A 112 -9.48 -7.22 -2.64
CA VAL A 112 -8.81 -5.91 -2.67
C VAL A 112 -9.60 -4.91 -1.83
N ARG A 113 -8.88 -4.09 -1.07
CA ARG A 113 -9.48 -3.05 -0.24
C ARG A 113 -9.96 -1.89 -1.09
N CYS A 114 -11.23 -1.54 -0.97
CA CYS A 114 -11.78 -0.35 -1.60
C CYS A 114 -11.21 0.92 -0.93
N ALA A 115 -10.59 1.80 -1.70
CA ALA A 115 -9.98 3.04 -1.21
C ALA A 115 -11.01 4.02 -0.64
N TRP A 116 -12.29 3.92 -1.03
CA TRP A 116 -13.37 4.81 -0.60
C TRP A 116 -14.07 4.33 0.66
N CYS A 117 -14.59 3.09 0.68
CA CYS A 117 -15.33 2.56 1.84
C CYS A 117 -14.47 1.77 2.83
N LYS A 118 -13.17 1.59 2.55
CA LYS A 118 -12.19 0.90 3.41
C LYS A 118 -12.49 -0.58 3.70
N ARG A 119 -13.48 -1.16 3.01
CA ARG A 119 -13.85 -2.58 3.09
C ARG A 119 -13.16 -3.41 2.01
N TYR A 120 -12.93 -4.67 2.33
CA TYR A 120 -12.45 -5.69 1.40
C TYR A 120 -13.58 -6.28 0.57
N GLY A 121 -13.31 -6.48 -0.72
CA GLY A 121 -14.22 -7.13 -1.65
C GLY A 121 -13.46 -7.85 -2.76
N ASP A 122 -14.10 -8.85 -3.33
CA ASP A 122 -13.69 -9.62 -4.51
C ASP A 122 -13.99 -8.87 -5.83
N ASP A 123 -14.88 -7.88 -5.79
CA ASP A 123 -15.35 -7.10 -6.94
C ASP A 123 -14.60 -5.79 -7.17
N ALA A 124 -13.59 -5.48 -6.35
CA ALA A 124 -12.87 -4.22 -6.41
C ALA A 124 -11.99 -4.14 -7.66
N ARG A 125 -12.11 -3.04 -8.40
CA ARG A 125 -11.38 -2.79 -9.66
C ARG A 125 -10.43 -1.62 -9.49
N LEU A 126 -9.29 -1.67 -10.17
CA LEU A 126 -8.29 -0.60 -10.17
C LEU A 126 -8.91 0.66 -10.78
N ILE A 127 -8.92 1.75 -10.03
CA ILE A 127 -9.45 3.06 -10.45
C ILE A 127 -8.31 3.99 -10.84
N ARG A 128 -7.23 4.04 -10.07
CA ARG A 128 -6.15 5.00 -10.31
C ARG A 128 -4.82 4.43 -9.86
N VAL A 129 -3.78 4.71 -10.63
CA VAL A 129 -2.39 4.61 -10.18
C VAL A 129 -1.92 6.02 -9.85
N ILE A 130 -1.38 6.19 -8.66
CA ILE A 130 -0.66 7.38 -8.22
C ILE A 130 0.80 7.02 -8.39
N GLU A 131 1.48 7.61 -9.36
CA GLU A 131 2.94 7.48 -9.46
C GLU A 131 3.60 8.45 -8.49
N ALA A 132 4.65 7.99 -7.80
CA ALA A 132 5.44 8.83 -6.91
C ALA A 132 6.84 9.00 -7.49
N ALA A 133 7.32 10.24 -7.57
CA ALA A 133 8.66 10.54 -8.06
C ALA A 133 9.78 9.89 -7.22
N SER A 134 9.53 9.65 -5.92
CA SER A 134 10.49 9.02 -5.00
C SER A 134 9.83 8.07 -3.99
N GLY A 135 8.81 7.32 -4.42
CA GLY A 135 8.02 6.43 -3.56
C GLY A 135 7.39 5.26 -4.31
N PRO A 136 6.60 4.41 -3.63
CA PRO A 136 6.04 3.20 -4.21
C PRO A 136 4.85 3.50 -5.13
N GLY A 137 4.38 4.75 -5.14
CA GLY A 137 3.09 5.11 -5.68
C GLY A 137 1.93 4.55 -4.86
N ALA A 138 0.73 4.53 -5.43
CA ALA A 138 -0.41 3.83 -4.86
C ALA A 138 -1.37 3.38 -5.96
N SER A 139 -1.94 2.18 -5.81
CA SER A 139 -3.04 1.71 -6.65
C SER A 139 -4.34 1.82 -5.86
N LEU A 140 -5.25 2.69 -6.31
CA LEU A 140 -6.55 2.89 -5.68
C LEU A 140 -7.58 1.99 -6.35
N PHE A 141 -8.18 1.09 -5.59
CA PHE A 141 -9.26 0.23 -6.05
C PHE A 141 -10.61 0.71 -5.53
N GLY A 142 -11.67 0.47 -6.29
CA GLY A 142 -13.05 0.78 -5.91
C GLY A 142 -13.92 -0.46 -6.07
N CYS A 143 -14.67 -0.84 -5.03
CA CYS A 143 -15.74 -1.86 -5.13
C CYS A 143 -16.93 -1.34 -5.95
N ALA A 144 -17.77 -2.21 -6.48
CA ALA A 144 -18.86 -1.82 -7.36
C ALA A 144 -19.79 -0.74 -6.76
N PRO A 145 -20.23 -0.83 -5.49
CA PRO A 145 -21.07 0.22 -4.91
C PRO A 145 -20.36 1.58 -4.82
N CYS A 146 -19.05 1.60 -4.58
CA CYS A 146 -18.29 2.85 -4.57
C CYS A 146 -18.04 3.39 -5.97
N ARG A 147 -17.85 2.52 -6.97
CA ARG A 147 -17.72 2.95 -8.36
C ARG A 147 -18.98 3.64 -8.85
N GLU A 148 -20.13 3.07 -8.56
CA GLU A 148 -21.43 3.67 -8.90
C GLU A 148 -21.64 4.99 -8.14
N ARG A 149 -21.52 4.97 -6.81
CA ARG A 149 -21.78 6.14 -5.97
C ARG A 149 -20.87 7.34 -6.29
N PHE A 150 -19.60 7.10 -6.57
CA PHE A 150 -18.61 8.14 -6.83
C PHE A 150 -18.29 8.31 -8.31
N SER A 151 -19.07 7.68 -9.21
CA SER A 151 -18.86 7.72 -10.67
C SER A 151 -17.41 7.40 -11.08
N LEU A 152 -16.83 6.38 -10.45
CA LEU A 152 -15.44 5.98 -10.67
C LEU A 152 -15.37 5.00 -11.84
N ALA A 153 -14.77 5.44 -12.94
CA ALA A 153 -14.41 4.54 -14.04
C ALA A 153 -13.17 3.70 -13.67
N PRO A 154 -13.25 2.36 -13.74
CA PRO A 154 -12.07 1.50 -13.74
C PRO A 154 -11.04 1.98 -14.75
N LEU A 155 -9.76 1.81 -14.43
CA LEU A 155 -8.66 2.27 -15.27
C LEU A 155 -8.72 1.62 -16.67
N THR A 156 -9.18 0.37 -16.76
CA THR A 156 -9.39 -0.38 -18.00
C THR A 156 -10.49 0.19 -18.89
N ASP A 157 -11.43 0.95 -18.30
CA ASP A 157 -12.65 1.40 -18.97
C ASP A 157 -12.54 2.87 -19.40
N ARG A 158 -11.37 3.50 -19.18
CA ARG A 158 -11.14 4.90 -19.56
C ARG A 158 -10.72 5.00 -21.02
N PRO A 159 -11.37 5.84 -21.83
CA PRO A 159 -10.91 6.11 -23.18
C PRO A 159 -9.60 6.94 -23.14
N GLY A 160 -8.53 6.45 -23.77
CA GLY A 160 -7.32 7.25 -24.03
C GLY A 160 -5.94 6.70 -23.62
N LEU A 161 -5.64 5.41 -23.82
CA LEU A 161 -4.25 4.89 -23.86
C LEU A 161 -3.91 4.21 -25.19
N ALA A 162 -4.65 4.51 -26.26
CA ALA A 162 -4.14 4.24 -27.60
C ALA A 162 -3.01 5.26 -27.87
N PRO A 163 -1.82 4.84 -28.33
CA PRO A 163 -0.80 5.78 -28.78
C PRO A 163 -1.41 6.67 -29.89
N PRO A 164 -1.00 7.94 -30.01
CA PRO A 164 -1.44 8.77 -31.12
C PRO A 164 -1.16 8.04 -32.43
N ASP A 165 -2.19 7.91 -33.27
CA ASP A 165 -2.08 7.30 -34.59
C ASP A 165 -1.01 8.05 -35.36
N SER A 166 0.03 7.34 -35.79
CA SER A 166 1.21 7.90 -36.47
C SER A 166 0.91 8.34 -37.91
N ARG A 167 -0.32 8.77 -38.20
CA ARG A 167 -0.78 9.13 -39.56
C ARG A 167 -1.04 10.62 -39.74
N ASP A 168 -0.80 11.42 -38.71
CA ASP A 168 -0.92 12.88 -38.77
C ASP A 168 0.45 13.59 -38.66
N VAL A 169 1.43 13.18 -39.50
CA VAL A 169 2.62 13.98 -39.82
C VAL A 169 2.86 13.97 -41.33
#